data_AF-A0A7Y8AU71-F1
#
_entry.id   AF-A0A7Y8AU71-F1
#
_cell.length_a   1.000
_cell.length_b   1.000
_cell.length_c   1.000
_cell.angle_alpha   90.00
_cell.angle_beta   90.00
_cell.angle_gamma   90.00
#
_symmetry.space_group_name_H-M   'P 1'
#
loop_
_entity.id
_entity.type
_entity.pdbx_description
1 polymer ?
#
loop_
_entity_poly.entity_id
_entity_poly.type
_entity_poly.pdbx_seq_one_letter_code
_entity_poly.pdbx_strand_id
1 'polypeptide(L)'
;MFKEYELFLDSIGSEDYWSDLGMNIARAKVTEFDSSDWLKLETVLKAKSDDWQVRCAESLSDSNDERAINILLELAKSEDESVTIHAIESIESIFSAGHFFDSARVVHALSEEVEASTRTVKLMVATLIKKIK
;
A
#
# COMPACT_ATOMS: atom_id res chain seq x y z
N MET A 1 3.82 17.01 -6.21
CA MET A 1 2.45 16.60 -5.86
C MET A 1 2.28 16.09 -4.44
N PHE A 2 3.33 15.58 -3.80
CA PHE A 2 3.25 14.91 -2.51
C PHE A 2 2.55 15.69 -1.40
N LYS A 3 2.84 16.99 -1.23
CA LYS A 3 2.23 17.79 -0.14
C LYS A 3 0.70 17.86 -0.20
N GLU A 4 0.14 17.90 -1.40
CA GLU A 4 -1.31 17.91 -1.58
C GLU A 4 -1.93 16.55 -1.28
N TYR A 5 -1.26 15.47 -1.68
CA TYR A 5 -1.65 14.11 -1.35
C TYR A 5 -1.62 13.88 0.16
N GLU A 6 -0.51 14.27 0.80
CA GLU A 6 -0.32 14.15 2.24
C GLU A 6 -1.42 14.86 3.03
N LEU A 7 -1.64 16.14 2.72
CA LEU A 7 -2.70 16.94 3.36
C LEU A 7 -4.09 16.38 3.08
N PHE A 8 -4.32 15.87 1.87
CA PHE A 8 -5.60 15.28 1.51
C PHE A 8 -5.93 14.06 2.37
N LEU A 9 -4.99 13.13 2.52
CA LEU A 9 -5.17 11.94 3.37
C LEU A 9 -5.38 12.30 4.85
N ASP A 10 -4.69 13.33 5.35
CA ASP A 10 -4.89 13.85 6.72
C ASP A 10 -6.28 14.50 6.91
N SER A 11 -6.90 14.99 5.84
CA SER A 11 -8.18 15.71 5.90
C SER A 11 -9.43 14.83 5.84
N ILE A 12 -9.27 13.52 5.60
CA ILE A 12 -10.39 12.59 5.46
C ILE A 12 -11.03 12.31 6.82
N GLY A 13 -12.23 12.87 7.03
CA GLY A 13 -13.02 12.68 8.25
C GLY A 13 -14.22 11.74 8.11
N SER A 14 -14.42 11.12 6.95
CA SER A 14 -15.57 10.25 6.67
C SER A 14 -15.15 9.06 5.80
N GLU A 15 -15.49 7.86 6.26
CA GLU A 15 -15.23 6.62 5.55
C GLU A 15 -16.08 6.48 4.28
N ASP A 16 -17.35 6.91 4.33
CA ASP A 16 -18.22 6.96 3.15
C ASP A 16 -17.62 7.85 2.06
N TYR A 17 -17.11 9.04 2.44
CA TYR A 17 -16.43 9.92 1.48
C TYR A 17 -15.18 9.26 0.90
N TRP A 18 -14.40 8.57 1.73
CA TRP A 18 -13.20 7.86 1.28
C TRP A 18 -13.53 6.81 0.22
N SER A 19 -14.50 5.95 0.53
CA SER A 19 -14.94 4.86 -0.33
C SER A 19 -15.57 5.35 -1.63
N ASP A 20 -16.42 6.39 -1.58
CA ASP A 20 -17.18 6.88 -2.74
C ASP A 20 -16.32 7.72 -3.70
N LEU A 21 -15.38 8.53 -3.16
CA LEU A 21 -14.65 9.53 -3.94
C LEU A 21 -13.20 9.68 -3.54
N GLY A 22 -12.90 9.63 -2.24
CA GLY A 22 -11.59 10.01 -1.71
C GLY A 22 -10.45 9.14 -2.26
N MET A 23 -10.66 7.83 -2.34
CA MET A 23 -9.69 6.90 -2.89
C MET A 23 -9.31 7.23 -4.34
N ASN A 24 -10.30 7.60 -5.18
CA ASN A 24 -10.06 7.97 -6.58
C ASN A 24 -9.25 9.27 -6.70
N ILE A 25 -9.51 10.25 -5.83
CA ILE A 25 -8.74 11.50 -5.77
C ILE A 25 -7.30 11.21 -5.33
N ALA A 26 -7.11 10.39 -4.30
CA ALA A 26 -5.79 10.00 -3.81
C ALA A 26 -4.98 9.29 -4.92
N ARG A 27 -5.60 8.33 -5.61
CA ARG A 27 -4.99 7.63 -6.77
C ARG A 27 -4.57 8.61 -7.85
N ALA A 28 -5.45 9.53 -8.25
CA ALA A 28 -5.12 10.54 -9.25
C ALA A 28 -3.87 11.35 -8.85
N LYS A 29 -3.77 11.77 -7.58
CA LYS A 29 -2.58 12.48 -7.09
C LYS A 29 -1.30 11.61 -7.14
N VAL A 30 -1.39 10.32 -6.83
CA VAL A 30 -0.26 9.38 -6.93
C VAL A 30 0.21 9.25 -8.38
N THR A 31 -0.69 9.24 -9.36
CA THR A 31 -0.28 9.15 -10.79
C THR A 31 0.59 10.33 -11.25
N GLU A 32 0.54 11.45 -10.53
CA GLU A 32 1.33 12.65 -10.80
C GLU A 32 2.63 12.73 -9.98
N PHE A 33 2.99 11.68 -9.23
CA PHE A 33 4.22 11.67 -8.43
C PHE A 33 5.48 11.60 -9.29
N ASP A 34 6.39 12.52 -9.05
CA ASP A 34 7.78 12.43 -9.50
C ASP A 34 8.67 11.68 -8.50
N SER A 35 9.95 11.49 -8.84
CA SER A 35 10.90 10.84 -7.94
C SER A 35 11.11 11.55 -6.60
N SER A 36 10.95 12.87 -6.54
CA SER A 36 11.01 13.62 -5.28
C SER A 36 9.77 13.39 -4.42
N ASP A 37 8.60 13.24 -5.03
CA ASP A 37 7.35 12.95 -4.33
C ASP A 37 7.38 11.55 -3.69
N TRP A 38 7.84 10.53 -4.42
CA TRP A 38 8.03 9.18 -3.88
C TRP A 38 9.02 9.15 -2.71
N LEU A 39 10.14 9.87 -2.83
CA LEU A 39 11.11 9.97 -1.73
C LEU A 39 10.50 10.62 -0.49
N LYS A 40 9.70 11.67 -0.65
CA LYS A 40 9.01 12.32 0.48
C LYS A 40 8.01 11.37 1.14
N LEU A 41 7.23 10.64 0.34
CA LEU A 41 6.30 9.62 0.84
C LEU A 41 7.03 8.59 1.71
N GLU A 42 8.12 8.02 1.21
CA GLU A 42 8.94 7.07 1.96
C GLU A 42 9.44 7.66 3.29
N THR A 43 9.89 8.92 3.29
CA THR A 43 10.46 9.55 4.50
C THR A 43 9.44 9.82 5.62
N VAL A 44 8.16 10.01 5.30
CA VAL A 44 7.14 10.32 6.31
C VAL A 44 6.28 9.13 6.71
N LEU A 45 6.32 8.04 5.93
CA LEU A 45 5.41 6.90 6.02
C LEU A 45 5.20 6.42 7.47
N LYS A 46 6.30 6.17 8.18
CA LYS A 46 6.31 5.65 9.57
C LYS A 46 5.86 6.65 10.63
N ALA A 47 5.85 7.95 10.31
CA ALA A 47 5.44 9.00 11.24
C ALA A 47 3.94 9.32 11.16
N LYS A 48 3.24 8.77 10.17
CA LYS A 48 1.80 8.95 9.96
C LYS A 48 1.00 7.97 10.80
N SER A 49 -0.27 8.30 11.05
CA SER A 49 -1.20 7.44 11.77
C SER A 49 -1.55 6.19 10.96
N ASP A 50 -2.03 5.16 11.64
CA ASP A 50 -2.46 3.90 11.00
C ASP A 50 -3.57 4.15 9.96
N ASP A 51 -4.56 4.99 10.27
CA ASP A 51 -5.60 5.40 9.32
C ASP A 51 -5.03 6.06 8.05
N TRP A 52 -3.99 6.89 8.19
CA TRP A 52 -3.33 7.52 7.06
C TRP A 52 -2.57 6.48 6.23
N GLN A 53 -1.91 5.53 6.89
CA GLN A 53 -1.18 4.45 6.24
C GLN A 53 -2.12 3.47 5.50
N VAL A 54 -3.29 3.15 6.07
CA VAL A 54 -4.35 2.37 5.39
C VAL A 54 -4.76 3.06 4.10
N ARG A 55 -5.14 4.34 4.17
CA ARG A 55 -5.54 5.12 2.99
C ARG A 55 -4.41 5.25 1.97
N CYS A 56 -3.18 5.35 2.46
CA CYS A 56 -2.00 5.32 1.61
C CYS A 56 -1.93 4.01 0.83
N ALA A 57 -2.02 2.85 1.51
CA ALA A 57 -2.02 1.54 0.86
C ALA A 57 -3.11 1.42 -0.22
N GLU A 58 -4.36 1.73 0.12
CA GLU A 58 -5.51 1.63 -0.79
C GLU A 58 -5.37 2.54 -2.02
N SER A 59 -4.77 3.73 -1.85
CA SER A 59 -4.51 4.65 -2.95
C SER A 59 -3.42 4.15 -3.91
N LEU A 60 -2.66 3.12 -3.53
CA LEU A 60 -1.58 2.54 -4.35
C LEU A 60 -2.03 1.25 -5.08
N SER A 61 -3.21 0.70 -4.80
CA SER A 61 -3.64 -0.65 -5.24
C SER A 61 -3.83 -0.85 -6.75
N ASP A 62 -3.69 0.21 -7.56
CA ASP A 62 -3.78 0.20 -9.02
C ASP A 62 -2.55 0.89 -9.66
N SER A 63 -1.45 1.00 -8.90
CA SER A 63 -0.25 1.65 -9.37
C SER A 63 0.62 0.70 -10.20
N ASN A 64 1.00 1.15 -11.41
CA ASN A 64 1.98 0.49 -12.26
C ASN A 64 3.42 1.01 -12.03
N ASP A 65 3.69 1.63 -10.88
CA ASP A 65 5.01 2.13 -10.51
C ASP A 65 5.65 1.21 -9.46
N GLU A 66 6.87 0.73 -9.70
CA GLU A 66 7.55 -0.17 -8.77
C GLU A 66 7.78 0.47 -7.39
N ARG A 67 7.84 1.81 -7.32
CA ARG A 67 7.95 2.53 -6.05
C ARG A 67 6.70 2.36 -5.19
N ALA A 68 5.53 2.17 -5.78
CA ALA A 68 4.31 1.84 -5.05
C ALA A 68 4.43 0.48 -4.36
N ILE A 69 4.96 -0.53 -5.06
CA ILE A 69 5.25 -1.85 -4.46
C ILE A 69 6.22 -1.73 -3.28
N ASN A 70 7.25 -0.89 -3.38
CA ASN A 70 8.19 -0.69 -2.28
C ASN A 70 7.52 -0.07 -1.05
N ILE A 71 6.66 0.94 -1.23
CA ILE A 71 5.88 1.52 -0.15
C ILE A 71 4.93 0.49 0.46
N LEU A 72 4.21 -0.27 -0.35
CA LEU A 72 3.29 -1.31 0.11
C LEU A 72 4.01 -2.43 0.87
N LEU A 73 5.18 -2.86 0.42
CA LEU A 73 6.01 -3.82 1.15
C LEU A 73 6.50 -3.29 2.49
N GLU A 74 6.74 -1.99 2.61
CA GLU A 74 7.09 -1.37 3.90
C GLU A 74 5.86 -1.27 4.82
N LEU A 75 4.68 -0.95 4.29
CA LEU A 75 3.43 -0.94 5.05
C LEU A 75 3.01 -2.35 5.51
N ALA A 76 3.32 -3.38 4.75
CA ALA A 76 3.06 -4.78 5.12
C ALA A 76 3.87 -5.25 6.36
N LYS A 77 4.82 -4.43 6.85
CA LYS A 77 5.59 -4.65 8.08
C LYS A 77 5.05 -3.88 9.28
N SER A 78 3.91 -3.22 9.14
CA SER A 78 3.32 -2.45 10.23
C SER A 78 2.97 -3.35 11.41
N GLU A 79 3.05 -2.80 12.63
CA GLU A 79 2.52 -3.46 13.82
C GLU A 79 0.99 -3.43 13.85
N ASP A 80 0.38 -2.49 13.13
CA ASP A 80 -1.07 -2.42 12.96
C ASP A 80 -1.54 -3.43 11.90
N GLU A 81 -2.47 -4.30 12.32
CA GLU A 81 -3.00 -5.37 11.46
C GLU A 81 -3.82 -4.80 10.30
N SER A 82 -4.53 -3.68 10.48
CA SER A 82 -5.32 -3.06 9.41
C SER A 82 -4.41 -2.52 8.31
N VAL A 83 -3.33 -1.81 8.67
CA VAL A 83 -2.33 -1.34 7.70
C VAL A 83 -1.74 -2.51 6.91
N THR A 84 -1.37 -3.58 7.62
CA THR A 84 -0.79 -4.79 7.02
C THR A 84 -1.75 -5.45 6.03
N ILE A 85 -3.03 -5.60 6.40
CA ILE A 85 -4.07 -6.20 5.54
C ILE A 85 -4.24 -5.38 4.26
N HIS A 86 -4.47 -4.07 4.36
CA HIS A 86 -4.71 -3.22 3.18
C HIS A 86 -3.48 -3.13 2.28
N ALA A 87 -2.27 -3.21 2.85
CA ALA A 87 -1.04 -3.31 2.06
C ALA A 87 -0.99 -4.61 1.24
N ILE A 88 -1.28 -5.75 1.85
CA ILE A 88 -1.31 -7.06 1.17
C ILE A 88 -2.40 -7.11 0.09
N GLU A 89 -3.60 -6.61 0.38
CA GLU A 89 -4.70 -6.53 -0.59
C GLU A 89 -4.36 -5.62 -1.77
N SER A 90 -3.67 -4.51 -1.50
CA SER A 90 -3.22 -3.59 -2.54
C SER A 90 -2.15 -4.22 -3.44
N ILE A 91 -1.19 -4.96 -2.86
CA ILE A 91 -0.24 -5.75 -3.64
C ILE A 91 -0.98 -6.79 -4.49
N GLU A 92 -1.95 -7.52 -3.91
CA GLU A 92 -2.77 -8.49 -4.65
C GLU A 92 -3.50 -7.84 -5.84
N SER A 93 -4.11 -6.68 -5.65
CA SER A 93 -4.81 -5.94 -6.71
C SER A 93 -3.85 -5.58 -7.85
N ILE A 94 -2.65 -5.08 -7.53
CA ILE A 94 -1.64 -4.73 -8.51
C ILE A 94 -1.24 -5.94 -9.37
N PHE A 95 -0.97 -7.10 -8.75
CA PHE A 95 -0.65 -8.32 -9.49
C PHE A 95 -1.84 -8.84 -10.30
N SER A 96 -3.05 -8.73 -9.75
CA SER A 96 -4.29 -9.15 -10.42
C SER A 96 -4.62 -8.27 -11.64
N ALA A 97 -4.22 -7.01 -11.63
CA ALA A 97 -4.29 -6.10 -12.78
C ALA A 97 -3.29 -6.45 -13.90
N GLY A 98 -2.37 -7.39 -13.66
CA GLY A 98 -1.40 -7.87 -14.65
C GLY A 98 -0.15 -6.98 -14.77
N HIS A 99 0.15 -6.18 -13.75
CA HIS A 99 1.38 -5.40 -13.71
C HIS A 99 2.60 -6.30 -13.48
N PHE A 100 3.66 -6.09 -14.28
CA PHE A 100 4.85 -6.94 -14.27
C PHE A 100 5.93 -6.32 -13.38
N PHE A 101 6.05 -6.84 -12.15
CA PHE A 101 7.11 -6.52 -11.21
C PHE A 101 8.00 -7.74 -10.95
N ASP A 102 9.11 -7.56 -10.24
CA ASP A 102 9.93 -8.67 -9.76
C ASP A 102 9.16 -9.48 -8.70
N SER A 103 8.37 -10.45 -9.19
CA SER A 103 7.58 -11.37 -8.38
C SER A 103 8.43 -12.13 -7.35
N ALA A 104 9.69 -12.46 -7.69
CA ALA A 104 10.57 -13.19 -6.79
C ALA A 104 10.96 -12.31 -5.59
N ARG A 105 11.28 -11.03 -5.84
CA ARG A 105 11.55 -10.04 -4.80
C ARG A 105 10.34 -9.83 -3.90
N VAL A 106 9.14 -9.68 -4.47
CA VAL A 106 7.91 -9.49 -3.69
C VAL A 106 7.61 -10.71 -2.82
N VAL A 107 7.71 -11.92 -3.39
CA VAL A 107 7.51 -13.17 -2.63
C VAL A 107 8.53 -13.31 -1.50
N HIS A 108 9.80 -12.97 -1.75
CA HIS A 108 10.83 -12.99 -0.71
C HIS A 108 10.48 -12.04 0.43
N ALA A 109 10.22 -10.77 0.11
CA ALA A 109 9.89 -9.74 1.10
C ALA A 109 8.65 -10.13 1.92
N LEU A 110 7.59 -10.63 1.29
CA LEU A 110 6.40 -11.08 2.02
C LEU A 110 6.67 -12.32 2.89
N SER A 111 7.61 -13.19 2.53
CA SER A 111 7.90 -14.42 3.30
C SER A 111 8.69 -14.15 4.58
N GLU A 112 9.57 -13.15 4.59
CA GLU A 112 10.37 -12.78 5.76
C GLU A 112 9.51 -12.24 6.92
N GLU A 113 8.36 -11.63 6.61
CA GLU A 113 7.57 -10.83 7.56
C GLU A 113 6.46 -11.63 8.28
N VAL A 114 6.38 -12.94 8.06
CA VAL A 114 5.19 -13.74 8.42
C VAL A 114 5.36 -14.54 9.71
N GLU A 115 6.55 -14.65 10.30
CA GLU A 115 6.72 -15.52 11.48
C GLU A 115 5.95 -15.01 12.71
N ALA A 116 5.95 -13.70 12.95
CA ALA A 116 5.31 -13.06 14.11
C ALA A 116 3.86 -12.58 13.87
N SER A 117 3.33 -12.69 12.65
CA SER A 117 2.02 -12.11 12.30
C SER A 117 0.83 -12.98 12.72
N THR A 118 -0.37 -12.39 12.66
CA THR A 118 -1.63 -13.08 12.98
C THR A 118 -1.91 -14.22 12.00
N ARG A 119 -2.81 -15.13 12.39
CA ARG A 119 -3.24 -16.23 11.51
C ARG A 119 -3.86 -15.70 10.21
N THR A 120 -4.57 -14.57 10.28
CA THR A 120 -5.21 -13.92 9.13
C THR A 120 -4.15 -13.47 8.13
N VAL A 121 -3.18 -12.66 8.59
CA VAL A 121 -2.08 -12.16 7.76
C VAL A 121 -1.27 -13.31 7.15
N LYS A 122 -0.96 -14.35 7.94
CA LYS A 122 -0.32 -15.59 7.46
C LYS A 122 -1.05 -16.23 6.27
N LEU A 123 -2.38 -16.34 6.37
CA LEU A 123 -3.19 -16.94 5.31
C LEU A 123 -3.26 -16.05 4.06
N MET A 124 -3.38 -14.73 4.25
CA MET A 124 -3.40 -13.76 3.14
C MET A 124 -2.08 -13.80 2.37
N VAL A 125 -0.93 -13.73 3.05
CA VAL A 125 0.38 -13.80 2.40
C VAL A 125 0.56 -15.13 1.66
N ALA A 126 0.23 -16.27 2.29
CA ALA A 126 0.33 -17.57 1.63
C ALA A 126 -0.55 -17.66 0.37
N THR A 127 -1.75 -17.05 0.42
CA THR A 127 -2.67 -17.01 -0.72
C THR A 127 -2.13 -16.13 -1.83
N LEU A 128 -1.62 -14.94 -1.50
CA LEU A 128 -1.02 -14.01 -2.46
C LEU A 128 0.21 -14.62 -3.13
N ILE A 129 1.13 -15.22 -2.37
CA ILE A 129 2.31 -15.90 -2.92
C ILE A 129 1.92 -17.00 -3.90
N LYS A 130 0.83 -17.73 -3.63
CA LYS A 130 0.31 -18.75 -4.54
C LYS A 130 -0.28 -18.17 -5.83
N LYS A 131 -0.81 -16.95 -5.80
CA LYS A 131 -1.35 -16.25 -6.98
C LYS A 131 -0.26 -15.62 -7.84
N ILE A 132 0.83 -15.14 -7.22
CA ILE A 132 1.96 -14.52 -7.90
C ILE A 132 2.82 -15.55 -8.66
N LYS A 133 2.86 -16.80 -8.18
CA LYS A 133 3.59 -17.93 -8.78
C LYS A 133 2.78 -18.62 -9.88
#